data_AF-A0A661VQE0-F1
#
_entry.id   AF-A0A661VQE0-F1
#
_cell.length_a   1.000
_cell.length_b   1.000
_cell.length_c   1.000
_cell.angle_alpha   90.00
_cell.angle_beta   90.00
_cell.angle_gamma   90.00
#
_symmetry.space_group_name_H-M   'P 1'
#
loop_
_entity.id
_entity.type
_entity.pdbx_description
1 polymer ?
#
loop_
_entity_poly.entity_id
_entity_poly.type
_entity_poly.pdbx_seq_one_letter_code
_entity_poly.pdbx_strand_id
1 'polypeptide(L)'
;MVGDLTVDWVFKARGPLDPERDRAITVEREELREIVRLATQTTVSNYVAVLSSRQTGKTTLLYHARAVLIAAGFAVVLIDLSVLRNQDEAACYGFVSTQIRNALRSRETEEWPDERPAVKGPVDFLNFLRDSAERASTPRIVVMLDEVGALIPEVSDSFFNTIRAVFNSAKGTEPIFRKYLFLFCGAVDLYHLTFGLNSPLNICEKVYLSDFSREDVHRLVSNFERTGTKISDDFANRIYEQARGHPYLTQRICVILERQALPVLTRANVDDAVELMLQGDDNLSHIIRQLERALAAKRLLREIIQQGRQVRFSRNNPLISQLEMIGVIREDGYCQVRNSIYEQVLEPYLRLTTEPELERRGVMGTIRHWLRPTTVTEPELPSPEGEIRETANEELILEEEMRCFKTGSPVCPKNPVLDPHQVFIGMPFRPEFTDSYKYGIVPALEAVGLYPWRAADSISNIDVMCKVCEGIQSSGYAIINISDWNPNVLFELGLAYGLSKVTVIVKDKRSKVPTDLVGMEYIEYSSSDELREKLIKFFRWKMRQ
;
A
#
# COMPACT_ATOMS: atom_id res chain seq x y z
N MET A 1 -5.00 39.10 35.35
CA MET A 1 -4.76 38.87 33.91
C MET A 1 -3.40 38.20 33.79
N VAL A 2 -3.37 36.88 33.88
CA VAL A 2 -2.16 36.10 33.62
C VAL A 2 -2.05 36.02 32.11
N GLY A 3 -1.06 36.73 31.55
CA GLY A 3 -0.78 36.67 30.12
C GLY A 3 -0.42 35.25 29.75
N ASP A 4 -1.12 34.72 28.75
CA ASP A 4 -0.79 33.49 28.05
C ASP A 4 0.59 33.69 27.42
N LEU A 5 1.66 33.32 28.13
CA LEU A 5 2.98 33.18 27.57
C LEU A 5 2.93 31.93 26.68
N THR A 6 2.55 32.12 25.42
CA THR A 6 2.77 31.11 24.38
C THR A 6 4.28 30.93 24.25
N VAL A 7 4.82 29.92 24.95
CA VAL A 7 6.21 29.49 24.74
C VAL A 7 6.28 28.98 23.31
N ASP A 8 6.85 29.78 22.42
CA ASP A 8 7.15 29.39 21.05
C ASP A 8 8.32 28.39 21.09
N TRP A 9 7.97 27.11 21.16
CA TRP A 9 8.91 26.01 21.02
C TRP A 9 9.57 26.04 19.63
N VAL A 10 10.89 25.92 19.60
CA VAL A 10 11.70 26.03 18.38
C VAL A 10 11.51 24.80 17.51
N PHE A 11 11.51 23.60 18.10
CA PHE A 11 11.45 22.36 17.35
C PHE A 11 10.00 21.94 17.03
N LYS A 12 9.79 21.32 15.86
CA LYS A 12 8.46 20.93 15.39
C LYS A 12 8.48 19.51 14.84
N ALA A 13 7.68 18.64 15.47
CA ALA A 13 7.48 17.25 15.04
C ALA A 13 6.08 17.02 14.43
N ARG A 14 5.28 18.07 14.22
CA ARG A 14 3.93 17.98 13.66
C ARG A 14 3.71 19.06 12.61
N GLY A 15 3.03 18.67 11.53
CA GLY A 15 2.75 19.54 10.39
C GLY A 15 3.98 19.82 9.52
N PRO A 16 3.77 20.40 8.33
CA PRO A 16 4.85 20.91 7.49
C PRO A 16 5.51 22.13 8.14
N LEU A 17 6.81 22.34 7.85
CA LEU A 17 7.53 23.54 8.28
C LEU A 17 7.21 24.69 7.32
N ASP A 18 6.94 25.86 7.88
CA ASP A 18 6.72 27.08 7.12
C ASP A 18 8.06 27.65 6.62
N PRO A 19 8.20 27.97 5.31
CA PRO A 19 9.46 28.42 4.77
C PRO A 19 10.04 29.71 5.38
N GLU A 20 9.17 30.59 5.89
CA GLU A 20 9.57 31.86 6.48
C GLU A 20 9.73 31.73 8.00
N ARG A 21 8.73 31.17 8.68
CA ARG A 21 8.70 31.10 10.15
C ARG A 21 9.64 30.05 10.72
N ASP A 22 9.81 28.94 10.02
CA ASP A 22 10.54 27.77 10.53
C ASP A 22 11.94 27.63 9.92
N ARG A 23 12.43 28.67 9.23
CA ARG A 23 13.73 28.69 8.55
C ARG A 23 14.90 28.23 9.44
N ALA A 24 14.84 28.52 10.74
CA ALA A 24 15.86 28.13 11.71
C ALA A 24 16.01 26.60 11.88
N ILE A 25 14.92 25.86 11.73
CA ILE A 25 14.85 24.40 11.88
C ILE A 25 14.61 23.66 10.56
N THR A 26 14.53 24.39 9.44
CA THR A 26 14.54 23.80 8.11
C THR A 26 15.97 23.45 7.70
N VAL A 27 16.18 22.19 7.35
CA VAL A 27 17.39 21.71 6.70
C VAL A 27 17.21 21.81 5.17
N GLU A 28 18.20 22.41 4.50
CA GLU A 28 18.21 22.49 3.04
C GLU A 28 18.38 21.08 2.42
N ARG A 29 17.60 20.81 1.37
CA ARG A 29 17.54 19.50 0.70
C ARG A 29 18.12 19.60 -0.70
N GLU A 30 18.96 18.66 -1.11
CA GLU A 30 19.45 18.61 -2.49
C GLU A 30 18.30 18.39 -3.49
N GLU A 31 17.28 17.63 -3.05
CA GLU A 31 16.05 17.37 -3.81
C GLU A 31 15.27 18.66 -4.11
N LEU A 32 15.39 19.70 -3.27
CA LEU A 32 14.81 21.02 -3.56
C LEU A 32 15.49 21.65 -4.77
N ARG A 33 16.83 21.59 -4.83
CA ARG A 33 17.61 22.12 -5.94
C ARG A 33 17.30 21.37 -7.22
N GLU A 34 17.13 20.05 -7.14
CA GLU A 34 16.71 19.22 -8.27
C GLU A 34 15.33 19.63 -8.80
N ILE A 35 14.32 19.78 -7.93
CA ILE A 35 12.97 20.24 -8.32
C ILE A 35 13.02 21.63 -8.98
N VAL A 36 13.79 22.56 -8.39
CA VAL A 36 13.93 23.92 -8.94
C VAL A 36 14.62 23.90 -10.31
N ARG A 37 15.66 23.08 -10.46
CA ARG A 37 16.35 22.86 -11.75
C ARG A 37 15.37 22.34 -12.81
N LEU A 38 14.55 21.35 -12.48
CA LEU A 38 13.56 20.79 -13.42
C LEU A 38 12.48 21.81 -13.80
N ALA A 39 12.03 22.61 -12.83
CA ALA A 39 11.05 23.67 -13.08
C ALA A 39 11.59 24.83 -13.94
N THR A 40 12.90 25.05 -13.94
CA THR A 40 13.55 26.15 -14.69
C THR A 40 14.04 25.76 -16.09
N GLN A 41 14.05 24.47 -16.43
CA GLN A 41 14.43 24.00 -17.77
C GLN A 41 13.50 24.55 -18.87
N THR A 42 14.04 24.86 -20.05
CA THR A 42 13.29 25.39 -21.20
C THR A 42 12.26 24.41 -21.75
N THR A 43 12.51 23.11 -21.63
CA THR A 43 11.60 22.05 -22.05
C THR A 43 11.47 21.02 -20.95
N VAL A 44 10.23 20.66 -20.60
CA VAL A 44 9.95 19.55 -19.70
C VAL A 44 9.31 18.44 -20.50
N SER A 45 9.95 17.27 -20.52
CA SER A 45 9.48 16.09 -21.24
C SER A 45 8.79 15.07 -20.33
N ASN A 46 8.93 15.24 -19.02
CA ASN A 46 8.58 14.28 -17.98
C ASN A 46 7.92 15.01 -16.81
N TYR A 47 6.97 14.37 -16.13
CA TYR A 47 6.56 14.81 -14.81
C TYR A 47 7.48 14.23 -13.74
N VAL A 48 7.39 14.77 -12.52
CA VAL A 48 8.29 14.41 -11.42
C VAL A 48 7.48 13.73 -10.33
N ALA A 49 7.98 12.62 -9.80
CA ALA A 49 7.44 11.95 -8.63
C ALA A 49 8.44 12.03 -7.48
N VAL A 50 8.04 12.68 -6.39
CA VAL A 50 8.80 12.70 -5.15
C VAL A 50 8.40 11.48 -4.33
N LEU A 51 9.28 10.48 -4.35
CA LEU A 51 9.11 9.20 -3.68
C LEU A 51 9.78 9.23 -2.32
N SER A 52 9.06 8.87 -1.27
CA SER A 52 9.65 8.65 0.04
C SER A 52 8.69 8.01 1.02
N SER A 53 9.24 7.37 2.04
CA SER A 53 8.46 6.87 3.17
C SER A 53 7.74 7.99 3.93
N ARG A 54 6.77 7.63 4.77
CA ARG A 54 6.03 8.62 5.57
C ARG A 54 7.00 9.43 6.46
N GLN A 55 6.62 10.68 6.73
CA GLN A 55 7.30 11.56 7.70
C GLN A 55 8.78 11.92 7.39
N THR A 56 9.15 11.88 6.11
CA THR A 56 10.46 12.36 5.60
C THR A 56 10.49 13.86 5.27
N GLY A 57 9.35 14.56 5.40
CA GLY A 57 9.25 16.00 5.12
C GLY A 57 8.81 16.36 3.69
N LYS A 58 8.05 15.50 3.00
CA LYS A 58 7.49 15.77 1.65
C LYS A 58 6.76 17.10 1.55
N THR A 59 5.75 17.30 2.40
CA THR A 59 4.94 18.53 2.36
C THR A 59 5.79 19.77 2.70
N THR A 60 6.76 19.64 3.61
CA THR A 60 7.77 20.69 3.85
C THR A 60 8.56 21.00 2.57
N LEU A 61 9.09 19.98 1.88
CA LEU A 61 9.80 20.16 0.61
C LEU A 61 8.94 20.88 -0.43
N LEU A 62 7.65 20.52 -0.55
CA LEU A 62 6.71 21.17 -1.45
C LEU A 62 6.49 22.65 -1.11
N TYR A 63 6.37 22.99 0.18
CA TYR A 63 6.17 24.37 0.61
C TYR A 63 7.39 25.23 0.29
N HIS A 64 8.59 24.69 0.53
CA HIS A 64 9.84 25.35 0.15
C HIS A 64 10.00 25.49 -1.37
N ALA A 65 9.71 24.43 -2.13
CA ALA A 65 9.73 24.48 -3.59
C ALA A 65 8.75 25.52 -4.12
N ARG A 66 7.54 25.57 -3.57
CA ARG A 66 6.54 26.59 -3.91
C ARG A 66 7.05 28.01 -3.65
N ALA A 67 7.62 28.27 -2.48
CA ALA A 67 8.13 29.60 -2.13
C ALA A 67 9.23 30.04 -3.11
N VAL A 68 10.22 29.18 -3.37
CA VAL A 68 11.35 29.47 -4.27
C VAL A 68 10.86 29.68 -5.72
N LEU A 69 9.95 28.84 -6.21
CA LEU A 69 9.46 28.92 -7.59
C LEU A 69 8.54 30.13 -7.82
N ILE A 70 7.73 30.51 -6.84
CA ILE A 70 6.94 31.75 -6.90
C ILE A 70 7.86 32.96 -6.94
N ALA A 71 8.91 32.99 -6.12
CA ALA A 71 9.91 34.06 -6.11
C ALA A 71 10.68 34.14 -7.45
N ALA A 72 10.89 33.00 -8.12
CA ALA A 72 11.44 32.92 -9.46
C ALA A 72 10.46 33.34 -10.59
N GLY A 73 9.23 33.75 -10.24
CA GLY A 73 8.24 34.28 -11.18
C GLY A 73 7.28 33.25 -11.79
N PHE A 74 7.39 31.97 -11.44
CA PHE A 74 6.52 30.91 -11.97
C PHE A 74 5.12 30.91 -11.32
N ALA A 75 4.12 30.43 -12.06
CA ALA A 75 2.82 30.12 -11.47
C ALA A 75 2.90 28.74 -10.83
N VAL A 76 2.64 28.67 -9.52
CA VAL A 76 2.72 27.42 -8.77
C VAL A 76 1.40 27.16 -8.06
N VAL A 77 0.89 25.96 -8.25
CA VAL A 77 -0.36 25.47 -7.66
C VAL A 77 0.00 24.28 -6.78
N LEU A 78 -0.37 24.33 -5.50
CA LEU A 78 -0.24 23.21 -4.59
C LEU A 78 -1.64 22.71 -4.24
N ILE A 79 -1.91 21.44 -4.54
CA ILE A 79 -3.22 20.81 -4.42
C ILE A 79 -3.07 19.61 -3.49
N ASP A 80 -3.77 19.67 -2.35
CA ASP A 80 -3.91 18.53 -1.45
C ASP A 80 -5.09 17.67 -1.91
N LEU A 81 -4.82 16.45 -2.40
CA LEU A 81 -5.84 15.54 -2.89
C LEU A 81 -6.50 14.72 -1.76
N SER A 82 -6.09 14.90 -0.50
CA SER A 82 -6.69 14.19 0.65
C SER A 82 -8.20 14.44 0.80
N VAL A 83 -8.68 15.59 0.31
CA VAL A 83 -10.11 15.96 0.28
C VAL A 83 -10.93 15.13 -0.71
N LEU A 84 -10.29 14.44 -1.65
CA LEU A 84 -10.93 13.64 -2.71
C LEU A 84 -11.07 12.16 -2.34
N ARG A 85 -10.94 11.80 -1.06
CA ARG A 85 -11.12 10.42 -0.62
C ARG A 85 -12.50 9.91 -0.98
N ASN A 86 -12.55 8.77 -1.67
CA ASN A 86 -13.77 8.12 -2.15
C ASN A 86 -14.63 9.02 -3.06
N GLN A 87 -14.03 10.00 -3.73
CA GLN A 87 -14.71 10.82 -4.73
C GLN A 87 -14.57 10.23 -6.13
N ASP A 88 -15.50 10.61 -7.01
CA ASP A 88 -15.52 10.14 -8.39
C ASP A 88 -14.59 10.95 -9.32
N GLU A 89 -14.54 10.53 -10.58
CA GLU A 89 -13.69 11.12 -11.61
C GLU A 89 -14.04 12.60 -11.87
N ALA A 90 -15.32 12.93 -11.95
CA ALA A 90 -15.78 14.29 -12.20
C ALA A 90 -15.41 15.25 -11.06
N ALA A 91 -15.55 14.81 -9.81
CA ALA A 91 -15.11 15.58 -8.65
C ALA A 91 -13.60 15.83 -8.67
N CYS A 92 -12.79 14.82 -9.05
CA CYS A 92 -11.34 14.95 -9.13
C CYS A 92 -10.93 16.01 -10.17
N TYR A 93 -11.36 15.86 -11.42
CA TYR A 93 -10.99 16.81 -12.48
C TYR A 93 -11.57 18.22 -12.22
N GLY A 94 -12.79 18.31 -11.70
CA GLY A 94 -13.42 19.58 -11.33
C GLY A 94 -12.67 20.31 -10.21
N PHE A 95 -12.20 19.59 -9.20
CA PHE A 95 -11.42 20.15 -8.11
C PHE A 95 -10.04 20.63 -8.58
N VAL A 96 -9.29 19.76 -9.27
CA VAL A 96 -7.94 20.10 -9.76
C VAL A 96 -7.97 21.29 -10.72
N SER A 97 -8.90 21.30 -11.68
CA SER A 97 -9.06 22.42 -12.62
C SER A 97 -9.42 23.73 -11.90
N THR A 98 -10.28 23.67 -10.88
CA THR A 98 -10.63 24.83 -10.06
C THR A 98 -9.42 25.40 -9.31
N GLN A 99 -8.59 24.54 -8.72
CA GLN A 99 -7.37 24.98 -8.02
C GLN A 99 -6.35 25.62 -8.98
N ILE A 100 -6.15 25.02 -10.16
CA ILE A 100 -5.27 25.57 -11.20
C ILE A 100 -5.77 26.95 -11.63
N ARG A 101 -7.07 27.07 -11.91
CA ARG A 101 -7.69 28.34 -12.30
C ARG A 101 -7.51 29.42 -11.24
N ASN A 102 -7.77 29.11 -9.97
CA ASN A 102 -7.64 30.07 -8.88
C ASN A 102 -6.21 30.59 -8.74
N ALA A 103 -5.22 29.71 -8.90
CA ALA A 103 -3.82 30.09 -8.84
C ALA A 103 -3.40 30.97 -10.03
N LEU A 104 -3.88 30.70 -11.24
CA LEU A 104 -3.60 31.52 -12.43
C LEU A 104 -4.30 32.88 -12.37
N ARG A 105 -5.58 32.91 -11.97
CA ARG A 105 -6.37 34.16 -11.78
C ARG A 105 -5.66 35.16 -10.87
N SER A 106 -4.98 34.69 -9.82
CA SER A 106 -4.26 35.57 -8.89
C SER A 106 -3.09 36.35 -9.51
N ARG A 107 -2.66 36.00 -10.73
CA ARG A 107 -1.51 36.58 -11.44
C ARG A 107 -1.87 37.28 -12.74
N GLU A 108 -3.12 37.17 -13.18
CA GLU A 108 -3.60 37.73 -14.44
C GLU A 108 -4.46 38.97 -14.17
N THR A 109 -4.31 39.98 -15.01
CA THR A 109 -5.10 41.22 -14.96
C THR A 109 -6.40 41.13 -15.75
N GLU A 110 -6.53 40.17 -16.66
CA GLU A 110 -7.75 39.93 -17.44
C GLU A 110 -8.72 39.00 -16.68
N GLU A 111 -9.99 39.37 -16.67
CA GLU A 111 -11.05 38.56 -16.08
C GLU A 111 -11.23 37.26 -16.87
N TRP A 112 -11.13 36.13 -16.16
CA TRP A 112 -11.50 34.84 -16.70
C TRP A 112 -13.03 34.78 -16.78
N PRO A 113 -13.64 34.48 -17.95
CA PRO A 113 -15.10 34.41 -18.07
C PRO A 113 -15.70 33.45 -17.04
N ASP A 114 -16.81 33.87 -16.43
CA ASP A 114 -17.47 33.14 -15.34
C ASP A 114 -18.11 31.83 -15.80
N GLU A 115 -18.59 31.77 -17.04
CA GLU A 115 -19.14 30.55 -17.64
C GLU A 115 -18.08 29.79 -18.42
N ARG A 116 -17.58 28.71 -17.83
CA ARG A 116 -16.84 27.67 -18.56
C ARG A 116 -17.48 26.31 -18.36
N PRO A 117 -17.41 25.42 -19.36
CA PRO A 117 -17.90 24.06 -19.21
C PRO A 117 -17.25 23.39 -18.00
N ALA A 118 -18.06 22.69 -17.23
CA ALA A 118 -17.59 21.92 -16.09
C ALA A 118 -16.61 20.85 -16.57
N VAL A 119 -15.44 20.78 -15.95
CA VAL A 119 -14.43 19.77 -16.25
C VAL A 119 -14.84 18.47 -15.54
N LYS A 120 -15.41 17.52 -16.29
CA LYS A 120 -15.96 16.28 -15.72
C LYS A 120 -15.13 15.05 -16.06
N GLY A 121 -14.16 15.17 -16.95
CA GLY A 121 -13.33 14.04 -17.34
C GLY A 121 -12.06 14.42 -18.11
N PRO A 122 -11.36 13.41 -18.66
CA PRO A 122 -10.06 13.55 -19.32
C PRO A 122 -10.04 14.58 -20.46
N VAL A 123 -11.03 14.51 -21.35
CA VAL A 123 -11.10 15.35 -22.56
C VAL A 123 -11.33 16.81 -22.17
N ASP A 124 -12.26 17.06 -21.25
CA ASP A 124 -12.52 18.40 -20.73
C ASP A 124 -11.29 18.98 -20.05
N PHE A 125 -10.54 18.14 -19.33
CA PHE A 125 -9.33 18.56 -18.63
C PHE A 125 -8.20 18.93 -19.59
N LEU A 126 -8.01 18.16 -20.68
CA LEU A 126 -7.02 18.50 -21.70
C LEU A 126 -7.33 19.85 -22.38
N ASN A 127 -8.60 20.09 -22.72
CA ASN A 127 -9.03 21.37 -23.27
C ASN A 127 -8.83 22.51 -22.26
N PHE A 128 -9.21 22.29 -21.00
CA PHE A 128 -8.98 23.25 -19.92
C PHE A 128 -7.50 23.61 -19.75
N LEU A 129 -6.60 22.62 -19.78
CA LEU A 129 -5.15 22.86 -19.68
C LEU A 129 -4.64 23.64 -20.89
N ARG A 130 -5.11 23.34 -22.11
CA ARG A 130 -4.72 24.08 -23.32
C ARG A 130 -5.10 25.57 -23.18
N ASP A 131 -6.37 25.84 -22.90
CA ASP A 131 -6.89 27.21 -22.75
C ASP A 131 -6.18 27.97 -21.63
N SER A 132 -5.86 27.29 -20.53
CA SER A 132 -5.17 27.87 -19.39
C SER A 132 -3.71 28.21 -19.73
N ALA A 133 -3.01 27.36 -20.48
CA ALA A 133 -1.65 27.63 -20.90
C ALA A 133 -1.54 28.76 -21.92
N GLU A 134 -2.51 28.89 -22.83
CA GLU A 134 -2.56 29.99 -23.81
C GLU A 134 -2.72 31.36 -23.15
N ARG A 135 -3.53 31.45 -22.09
CA ARG A 135 -3.81 32.70 -21.36
C ARG A 135 -2.74 33.08 -20.35
N ALA A 136 -2.10 32.09 -19.73
CA ALA A 136 -1.14 32.33 -18.67
C ALA A 136 0.03 33.21 -19.14
N SER A 137 0.31 34.32 -18.46
CA SER A 137 1.45 35.20 -18.78
C SER A 137 2.80 34.71 -18.21
N THR A 138 2.82 33.57 -17.51
CA THR A 138 4.01 32.95 -16.92
C THR A 138 4.75 32.05 -17.93
N PRO A 139 6.08 31.90 -17.87
CA PRO A 139 6.80 30.92 -18.69
C PRO A 139 6.54 29.46 -18.26
N ARG A 140 6.09 29.21 -17.03
CA ARG A 140 5.88 27.88 -16.46
C ARG A 140 4.70 27.86 -15.49
N ILE A 141 3.91 26.79 -15.56
CA ILE A 141 2.85 26.44 -14.62
C ILE A 141 3.28 25.15 -13.93
N VAL A 142 3.59 25.23 -12.64
CA VAL A 142 3.97 24.07 -11.82
C VAL A 142 2.75 23.63 -11.02
N VAL A 143 2.29 22.41 -11.27
CA VAL A 143 1.16 21.80 -10.57
C VAL A 143 1.69 20.72 -9.63
N MET A 144 1.69 21.02 -8.34
CA MET A 144 2.12 20.13 -7.27
C MET A 144 0.89 19.45 -6.67
N LEU A 145 0.86 18.12 -6.70
CA LEU A 145 -0.21 17.30 -6.13
C LEU A 145 0.33 16.54 -4.92
N ASP A 146 -0.20 16.83 -3.74
CA ASP A 146 0.10 16.10 -2.51
C ASP A 146 -0.98 15.04 -2.23
N GLU A 147 -0.61 14.01 -1.47
CA GLU A 147 -1.49 12.90 -1.07
C GLU A 147 -2.24 12.24 -2.24
N VAL A 148 -1.55 11.97 -3.36
CA VAL A 148 -2.13 11.28 -4.54
C VAL A 148 -2.75 9.92 -4.20
N GLY A 149 -2.32 9.30 -3.09
CA GLY A 149 -2.88 8.06 -2.55
C GLY A 149 -4.30 8.17 -2.00
N ALA A 150 -4.87 9.38 -1.91
CA ALA A 150 -6.24 9.57 -1.49
C ALA A 150 -7.27 9.23 -2.58
N LEU A 151 -6.85 9.20 -3.85
CA LEU A 151 -7.72 8.87 -4.98
C LEU A 151 -8.05 7.37 -5.00
N ILE A 152 -9.27 7.03 -5.45
CA ILE A 152 -9.61 5.63 -5.74
C ILE A 152 -8.82 5.13 -6.96
N PRO A 153 -8.51 3.82 -7.06
CA PRO A 153 -7.65 3.29 -8.12
C PRO A 153 -8.08 3.67 -9.54
N GLU A 154 -9.38 3.59 -9.84
CA GLU A 154 -9.92 3.87 -11.17
C GLU A 154 -9.74 5.34 -11.57
N VAL A 155 -9.95 6.26 -10.63
CA VAL A 155 -9.76 7.70 -10.82
C VAL A 155 -8.28 8.04 -10.96
N SER A 156 -7.43 7.39 -10.14
CA SER A 156 -5.98 7.52 -10.22
C SER A 156 -5.49 7.12 -11.61
N ASP A 157 -5.89 5.95 -12.11
CA ASP A 157 -5.50 5.44 -13.42
C ASP A 157 -5.95 6.36 -14.57
N SER A 158 -7.20 6.84 -14.53
CA SER A 158 -7.69 7.82 -15.52
C SER A 158 -6.86 9.11 -15.46
N PHE A 159 -6.69 9.69 -14.27
CA PHE A 159 -6.01 10.95 -14.06
C PHE A 159 -4.56 10.92 -14.55
N PHE A 160 -3.80 9.91 -14.15
CA PHE A 160 -2.41 9.76 -14.57
C PHE A 160 -2.24 9.43 -16.05
N ASN A 161 -3.19 8.71 -16.68
CA ASN A 161 -3.21 8.54 -18.13
C ASN A 161 -3.44 9.87 -18.86
N THR A 162 -4.30 10.74 -18.33
CA THR A 162 -4.52 12.08 -18.88
C THR A 162 -3.27 12.94 -18.76
N ILE A 163 -2.59 12.95 -17.62
CA ILE A 163 -1.29 13.63 -17.48
C ILE A 163 -0.28 13.08 -18.49
N ARG A 164 -0.19 11.76 -18.66
CA ARG A 164 0.70 11.15 -19.66
C ARG A 164 0.38 11.64 -21.07
N ALA A 165 -0.90 11.78 -21.42
CA ALA A 165 -1.32 12.32 -22.71
C ALA A 165 -0.85 13.79 -22.90
N VAL A 166 -0.87 14.62 -21.85
CA VAL A 166 -0.34 16.00 -21.88
C VAL A 166 1.13 16.01 -22.30
N PHE A 167 1.98 15.20 -21.64
CA PHE A 167 3.43 15.17 -21.94
C PHE A 167 3.76 14.51 -23.29
N ASN A 168 3.00 13.49 -23.70
CA ASN A 168 3.16 12.90 -25.03
C ASN A 168 2.79 13.91 -26.13
N SER A 169 1.68 14.65 -25.94
CA SER A 169 1.24 15.68 -26.87
C SER A 169 2.21 16.86 -26.91
N ALA A 170 2.80 17.23 -25.77
CA ALA A 170 3.84 18.25 -25.66
C ALA A 170 5.09 17.95 -26.51
N LYS A 171 5.43 16.66 -26.70
CA LYS A 171 6.55 16.22 -27.55
C LYS A 171 6.22 16.29 -29.04
N GLY A 172 4.94 16.18 -29.41
CA GLY A 172 4.47 16.12 -30.79
C GLY A 172 3.56 17.29 -31.15
N THR A 173 2.25 17.03 -31.10
CA THR A 173 1.20 17.85 -31.74
C THR A 173 0.86 19.15 -31.01
N GLU A 174 1.15 19.27 -29.71
CA GLU A 174 0.66 20.36 -28.86
C GLU A 174 1.79 20.97 -28.00
N PRO A 175 2.72 21.76 -28.59
CA PRO A 175 3.86 22.32 -27.86
C PRO A 175 3.48 23.21 -26.66
N ILE A 176 2.25 23.74 -26.65
CA ILE A 176 1.72 24.58 -25.57
C ILE A 176 1.72 23.86 -24.20
N PHE A 177 1.58 22.53 -24.19
CA PHE A 177 1.63 21.74 -22.98
C PHE A 177 3.01 21.68 -22.31
N ARG A 178 4.10 22.05 -23.00
CA ARG A 178 5.46 22.16 -22.40
C ARG A 178 5.54 23.22 -21.29
N LYS A 179 4.53 24.08 -21.19
CA LYS A 179 4.36 25.06 -20.13
C LYS A 179 4.02 24.43 -18.79
N TYR A 180 3.54 23.19 -18.75
CA TYR A 180 3.20 22.49 -17.52
C TYR A 180 4.35 21.63 -16.99
N LEU A 181 4.57 21.70 -15.68
CA LEU A 181 5.33 20.72 -14.91
C LEU A 181 4.40 20.15 -13.83
N PHE A 182 4.19 18.85 -13.84
CA PHE A 182 3.45 18.16 -12.76
C PHE A 182 4.45 17.52 -11.79
N LEU A 183 4.23 17.77 -10.49
CA LEU A 183 4.99 17.22 -9.39
C LEU A 183 4.04 16.41 -8.50
N PHE A 184 4.33 15.12 -8.29
CA PHE A 184 3.49 14.22 -7.50
C PHE A 184 4.19 13.84 -6.20
N CYS A 185 3.46 13.93 -5.08
CA CYS A 185 3.91 13.46 -3.78
C CYS A 185 2.95 12.39 -3.23
N GLY A 186 3.51 11.27 -2.77
CA GLY A 186 2.76 10.18 -2.15
C GLY A 186 3.69 9.11 -1.59
N ALA A 187 3.34 8.52 -0.44
CA ALA A 187 4.23 7.60 0.28
C ALA A 187 4.19 6.15 -0.24
N VAL A 188 3.01 5.53 -0.24
CA VAL A 188 2.86 4.08 -0.45
C VAL A 188 2.12 3.77 -1.76
N ASP A 189 1.31 4.70 -2.27
CA ASP A 189 0.34 4.41 -3.34
C ASP A 189 0.89 4.66 -4.76
N LEU A 190 1.97 5.46 -4.90
CA LEU A 190 2.71 5.58 -6.17
C LEU A 190 3.34 4.25 -6.58
N TYR A 191 3.60 3.37 -5.62
CA TYR A 191 4.17 2.06 -5.87
C TYR A 191 3.16 1.12 -6.56
N HIS A 192 1.88 1.14 -6.22
CA HIS A 192 0.86 0.41 -6.98
C HIS A 192 0.72 0.94 -8.41
N LEU A 193 1.00 2.23 -8.61
CA LEU A 193 1.10 2.83 -9.94
C LEU A 193 2.41 2.48 -10.68
N THR A 194 3.36 1.76 -10.08
CA THR A 194 4.61 1.31 -10.76
C THR A 194 4.48 -0.01 -11.51
N PHE A 195 3.48 -0.86 -11.21
CA PHE A 195 3.36 -2.20 -11.82
C PHE A 195 2.26 -2.24 -12.88
N GLY A 196 2.68 -2.22 -14.14
CA GLY A 196 1.80 -2.40 -15.29
C GLY A 196 2.41 -1.85 -16.58
N LEU A 197 2.07 -2.43 -17.74
CA LEU A 197 2.51 -1.95 -19.05
C LEU A 197 2.09 -0.48 -19.33
N ASN A 198 1.09 0.02 -18.58
CA ASN A 198 0.58 1.39 -18.64
C ASN A 198 0.99 2.26 -17.44
N SER A 199 2.02 1.86 -16.67
CA SER A 199 2.47 2.62 -15.49
C SER A 199 2.80 4.07 -15.86
N PRO A 200 2.18 5.06 -15.18
CA PRO A 200 2.56 6.47 -15.36
C PRO A 200 4.04 6.71 -15.00
N LEU A 201 4.64 5.89 -14.15
CA LEU A 201 6.01 6.10 -13.69
C LEU A 201 7.09 5.74 -14.70
N ASN A 202 6.74 5.24 -15.90
CA ASN A 202 7.69 4.97 -16.99
C ASN A 202 8.22 6.24 -17.67
N ILE A 203 7.50 7.36 -17.60
CA ILE A 203 7.89 8.65 -18.20
C ILE A 203 8.20 9.68 -17.10
N CYS A 204 8.33 9.22 -15.86
CA CYS A 204 8.46 10.06 -14.68
C CYS A 204 9.91 10.15 -14.21
N GLU A 205 10.36 11.36 -13.87
CA GLU A 205 11.62 11.58 -13.16
C GLU A 205 11.39 11.36 -11.66
N LYS A 206 12.13 10.41 -11.07
CA LYS A 206 11.93 9.96 -9.69
C LYS A 206 12.92 10.66 -8.77
N VAL A 207 12.42 11.47 -7.86
CA VAL A 207 13.20 12.16 -6.82
C VAL A 207 12.96 11.44 -5.50
N TYR A 208 13.99 10.79 -4.96
CA TYR A 208 13.90 10.08 -3.69
C TYR A 208 14.34 10.99 -2.55
N LEU A 209 13.45 11.26 -1.58
CA LEU A 209 13.79 12.12 -0.46
C LEU A 209 14.66 11.39 0.56
N SER A 210 15.87 11.91 0.76
CA SER A 210 16.87 11.36 1.67
C SER A 210 16.66 11.76 3.14
N ASP A 211 17.24 10.98 4.05
CA ASP A 211 17.38 11.35 5.46
C ASP A 211 18.47 12.42 5.63
N PHE A 212 18.45 13.15 6.75
CA PHE A 212 19.45 14.17 7.05
C PHE A 212 20.85 13.57 7.17
N SER A 213 21.86 14.29 6.67
CA SER A 213 23.25 13.95 6.95
C SER A 213 23.58 14.18 8.43
N ARG A 214 24.74 13.67 8.88
CA ARG A 214 25.23 13.94 10.23
C ARG A 214 25.39 15.45 10.46
N GLU A 215 25.91 16.17 9.47
CA GLU A 215 26.09 17.62 9.55
C GLU A 215 24.76 18.38 9.63
N ASP A 216 23.74 17.91 8.89
CA ASP A 216 22.40 18.49 8.96
C ASP A 216 21.78 18.33 10.36
N VAL A 217 21.95 17.17 10.99
CA VAL A 217 21.48 16.93 12.36
C VAL A 217 22.22 17.84 13.36
N HIS A 218 23.54 17.99 13.22
CA HIS A 218 24.32 18.92 14.05
C HIS A 218 23.83 20.37 13.89
N ARG A 219 23.61 20.82 12.65
CA ARG A 219 23.05 22.16 12.38
C ARG A 219 21.66 22.33 12.99
N LEU A 220 20.78 21.35 12.82
CA LEU A 220 19.44 21.39 13.40
C LEU A 220 19.49 21.48 14.94
N VAL A 221 20.32 20.65 15.58
CA VAL A 221 20.42 20.55 17.03
C VAL A 221 21.07 21.77 17.66
N SER A 222 21.93 22.50 16.93
CA SER A 222 22.51 23.79 17.41
C SER A 222 21.45 24.84 17.78
N ASN A 223 20.20 24.68 17.33
CA ASN A 223 19.09 25.53 17.74
C ASN A 223 18.78 25.50 19.25
N PHE A 224 19.19 24.46 20.00
CA PHE A 224 19.10 24.46 21.47
C PHE A 224 19.93 25.57 22.12
N GLU A 225 21.07 25.93 21.53
CA GLU A 225 21.90 27.01 22.07
C GLU A 225 21.21 28.37 21.95
N ARG A 226 20.33 28.52 20.94
CA ARG A 226 19.52 29.73 20.73
C ARG A 226 18.45 29.91 21.80
N THR A 227 18.01 28.83 22.45
CA THR A 227 17.08 28.87 23.58
C THR A 227 17.78 28.98 24.93
N GLY A 228 19.12 29.07 24.95
CA GLY A 228 19.94 29.15 26.16
C GLY A 228 20.26 27.79 26.79
N THR A 229 19.88 26.68 26.16
CA THR A 229 20.21 25.33 26.60
C THR A 229 21.59 24.91 26.07
N LYS A 230 22.48 24.49 26.96
CA LYS A 230 23.80 23.98 26.55
C LYS A 230 23.69 22.52 26.10
N ILE A 231 24.43 22.14 25.06
CA ILE A 231 24.53 20.75 24.59
C ILE A 231 25.95 20.22 24.81
N SER A 232 26.08 18.94 25.20
CA SER A 232 27.39 18.28 25.28
C SER A 232 27.93 17.91 23.90
N ASP A 233 29.24 17.78 23.72
CA ASP A 233 29.90 17.49 22.43
C ASP A 233 29.34 16.24 21.70
N ASP A 234 28.98 15.18 22.43
CA ASP A 234 28.45 13.93 21.85
C ASP A 234 26.93 13.95 21.63
N PHE A 235 26.23 15.01 22.01
CA PHE A 235 24.76 15.06 22.01
C PHE A 235 24.17 14.90 20.61
N ALA A 236 24.65 15.68 19.65
CA ALA A 236 24.18 15.60 18.27
C ALA A 236 24.57 14.27 17.60
N ASN A 237 25.73 13.70 17.95
CA ASN A 237 26.15 12.38 17.48
C ASN A 237 25.20 11.30 17.99
N ARG A 238 24.79 11.36 19.27
CA ARG A 238 23.84 10.39 19.82
C ARG A 238 22.48 10.45 19.12
N ILE A 239 21.97 11.65 18.85
CA ILE A 239 20.72 11.82 18.08
C ILE A 239 20.87 11.18 16.69
N TYR A 240 22.00 11.41 16.02
CA TYR A 240 22.27 10.80 14.72
C TYR A 240 22.43 9.27 14.79
N GLU A 241 23.05 8.71 15.82
CA GLU A 241 23.14 7.26 16.03
C GLU A 241 21.75 6.62 16.15
N GLN A 242 20.87 7.26 16.92
CA GLN A 242 19.52 6.77 17.20
C GLN A 242 18.59 6.91 15.98
N ALA A 243 18.48 8.12 15.43
CA ALA A 243 17.52 8.44 14.37
C ALA A 243 18.09 8.26 12.96
N ARG A 244 19.42 8.15 12.79
CA ARG A 244 20.13 8.11 11.50
C ARG A 244 19.71 9.23 10.53
N GLY A 245 19.41 10.41 11.08
CA GLY A 245 18.97 11.56 10.29
C GLY A 245 17.51 11.49 9.82
N HIS A 246 16.73 10.51 10.27
CA HIS A 246 15.30 10.46 9.94
C HIS A 246 14.63 11.76 10.40
N PRO A 247 13.99 12.54 9.50
CA PRO A 247 13.59 13.92 9.80
C PRO A 247 12.64 14.04 10.98
N TYR A 248 11.57 13.24 10.97
CA TYR A 248 10.61 13.23 12.06
C TYR A 248 11.21 12.76 13.39
N LEU A 249 11.92 11.62 13.43
CA LEU A 249 12.51 11.10 14.68
C LEU A 249 13.51 12.09 15.27
N THR A 250 14.34 12.71 14.43
CA THR A 250 15.32 13.73 14.85
C THR A 250 14.60 14.92 15.50
N GLN A 251 13.59 15.48 14.82
CA GLN A 251 12.77 16.57 15.37
C GLN A 251 11.99 16.14 16.61
N ARG A 252 11.50 14.91 16.66
CA ARG A 252 10.69 14.37 17.77
C ARG A 252 11.51 14.27 19.05
N ILE A 253 12.74 13.75 18.95
CA ILE A 253 13.70 13.76 20.05
C ILE A 253 13.92 15.19 20.54
N CYS A 254 14.19 16.13 19.62
CA CYS A 254 14.42 17.53 20.00
C CYS A 254 13.19 18.15 20.71
N VAL A 255 11.97 17.91 20.22
CA VAL A 255 10.73 18.38 20.86
C VAL A 255 10.55 17.81 22.27
N ILE A 256 10.88 16.53 22.50
CA ILE A 256 10.78 15.93 23.83
C ILE A 256 11.77 16.60 24.78
N LEU A 257 13.01 16.80 24.35
CA LEU A 257 14.07 17.39 25.14
C LEU A 257 13.84 18.88 25.43
N GLU A 258 13.35 19.63 24.46
CA GLU A 258 13.02 21.05 24.62
C GLU A 258 11.97 21.25 25.71
N ARG A 259 10.97 20.38 25.76
CA ARG A 259 9.90 20.41 26.78
C ARG A 259 10.37 20.07 28.19
N GLN A 260 11.49 19.35 28.33
CA GLN A 260 12.07 19.09 29.64
C GLN A 260 12.74 20.35 30.23
N ALA A 261 13.01 21.36 29.40
CA ALA A 261 13.59 22.65 29.80
C ALA A 261 14.86 22.51 30.66
N LEU A 262 15.69 21.52 30.34
CA LEU A 262 16.95 21.28 31.04
C LEU A 262 18.00 22.33 30.65
N PRO A 263 18.85 22.78 31.59
CA PRO A 263 19.90 23.76 31.30
C PRO A 263 21.05 23.17 30.48
N VAL A 264 21.28 21.86 30.61
CA VAL A 264 22.31 21.11 29.90
C VAL A 264 21.71 19.80 29.38
N LEU A 265 21.88 19.54 28.09
CA LEU A 265 21.47 18.31 27.43
C LEU A 265 22.68 17.43 27.12
N THR A 266 22.54 16.15 27.47
CA THR A 266 23.59 15.14 27.37
C THR A 266 23.12 13.93 26.57
N ARG A 267 24.06 13.03 26.26
CA ARG A 267 23.76 11.71 25.65
C ARG A 267 22.66 10.95 26.38
N ALA A 268 22.68 10.94 27.72
CA ALA A 268 21.70 10.23 28.53
C ALA A 268 20.28 10.77 28.32
N ASN A 269 20.13 12.09 28.18
CA ASN A 269 18.82 12.69 27.92
C ASN A 269 18.24 12.25 26.57
N VAL A 270 19.10 12.05 25.55
CA VAL A 270 18.67 11.51 24.25
C VAL A 270 18.11 10.11 24.42
N ASP A 271 18.76 9.26 25.21
CA ASP A 271 18.31 7.90 25.48
C ASP A 271 16.98 7.89 26.23
N ASP A 272 16.80 8.77 27.24
CA ASP A 272 15.53 8.94 27.93
C ASP A 272 14.40 9.39 26.99
N ALA A 273 14.71 10.30 26.05
CA ALA A 273 13.75 10.76 25.06
C ALA A 273 13.36 9.65 24.06
N VAL A 274 14.31 8.80 23.66
CA VAL A 274 14.04 7.63 22.82
C VAL A 274 13.19 6.62 23.57
N GLU A 275 13.49 6.32 24.83
CA GLU A 275 12.70 5.40 25.65
C GLU A 275 11.24 5.88 25.76
N LEU A 276 11.03 7.18 25.95
CA LEU A 276 9.69 7.77 25.93
C LEU A 276 8.98 7.60 24.57
N MET A 277 9.70 7.66 23.45
CA MET A 277 9.13 7.41 22.13
C MET A 277 8.75 5.94 21.94
N LEU A 278 9.61 5.01 22.38
CA LEU A 278 9.33 3.57 22.37
C LEU A 278 8.07 3.24 23.17
N GLN A 279 7.79 4.02 24.22
CA GLN A 279 6.59 3.86 25.03
C GLN A 279 5.27 4.24 24.32
N GLY A 280 5.29 4.93 23.17
CA GLY A 280 4.04 5.28 22.51
C GLY A 280 4.13 6.45 21.54
N ASP A 281 4.83 6.26 20.43
CA ASP A 281 4.88 7.23 19.33
C ASP A 281 3.95 6.84 18.16
N ASP A 282 3.29 7.85 17.59
CA ASP A 282 2.32 7.70 16.50
C ASP A 282 2.94 7.11 15.22
N ASN A 283 4.20 7.48 14.93
CA ASN A 283 4.92 6.98 13.77
C ASN A 283 5.22 5.48 13.89
N LEU A 284 5.69 5.06 15.05
CA LEU A 284 6.02 3.65 15.33
C LEU A 284 4.76 2.78 15.20
N SER A 285 3.66 3.23 15.81
CA SER A 285 2.35 2.56 15.71
C SER A 285 1.86 2.48 14.26
N HIS A 286 2.11 3.50 13.46
CA HIS A 286 1.76 3.51 12.05
C HIS A 286 2.58 2.51 11.23
N ILE A 287 3.90 2.46 11.43
CA ILE A 287 4.79 1.50 10.76
C ILE A 287 4.34 0.06 11.01
N ILE A 288 4.05 -0.28 12.27
CA ILE A 288 3.54 -1.61 12.65
C ILE A 288 2.27 -1.96 11.86
N ARG A 289 1.30 -1.07 11.84
CA ARG A 289 0.03 -1.26 11.10
C ARG A 289 0.24 -1.41 9.59
N GLN A 290 1.23 -0.73 9.00
CA GLN A 290 1.56 -0.92 7.58
C GLN A 290 2.20 -2.28 7.32
N LEU A 291 3.09 -2.75 8.20
CA LEU A 291 3.67 -4.09 8.12
C LEU A 291 2.62 -5.20 8.26
N GLU A 292 1.59 -4.99 9.09
CA GLU A 292 0.47 -5.93 9.22
C GLU A 292 -0.36 -6.08 7.94
N ARG A 293 -0.43 -5.01 7.14
CA ARG A 293 -1.07 -5.04 5.82
C ARG A 293 -0.18 -5.65 4.74
N ALA A 294 1.14 -5.72 4.98
CA ALA A 294 2.15 -6.16 4.03
C ALA A 294 2.86 -7.44 4.50
N LEU A 295 2.10 -8.53 4.70
CA LEU A 295 2.61 -9.76 5.34
C LEU A 295 3.84 -10.36 4.65
N ALA A 296 3.92 -10.35 3.32
CA ALA A 296 5.08 -10.85 2.59
C ALA A 296 6.34 -10.00 2.84
N ALA A 297 6.20 -8.67 2.80
CA ALA A 297 7.27 -7.75 3.16
C ALA A 297 7.69 -7.90 4.63
N LYS A 298 6.72 -8.09 5.54
CA LYS A 298 6.96 -8.36 6.96
C LYS A 298 7.76 -9.66 7.17
N ARG A 299 7.49 -10.73 6.40
CA ARG A 299 8.28 -11.98 6.44
C ARG A 299 9.74 -11.72 6.01
N LEU A 300 9.95 -11.02 4.90
CA LEU A 300 11.30 -10.65 4.45
C LEU A 300 12.04 -9.79 5.50
N LEU A 301 11.35 -8.82 6.10
CA LEU A 301 11.92 -7.99 7.17
C LEU A 301 12.34 -8.84 8.38
N ARG A 302 11.56 -9.87 8.72
CA ARG A 302 11.89 -10.81 9.79
C ARG A 302 13.17 -11.58 9.49
N GLU A 303 13.34 -12.08 8.28
CA GLU A 303 14.58 -12.77 7.87
C GLU A 303 15.80 -11.85 7.94
N ILE A 304 15.64 -10.58 7.53
CA ILE A 304 16.71 -9.58 7.61
C ILE A 304 17.12 -9.32 9.07
N ILE A 305 16.15 -9.10 9.96
CA ILE A 305 16.42 -8.72 11.36
C ILE A 305 16.85 -9.91 12.23
N GLN A 306 16.11 -11.03 12.18
CA GLN A 306 16.31 -12.14 13.11
C GLN A 306 17.33 -13.17 12.64
N GLN A 307 17.39 -13.42 11.33
CA GLN A 307 18.29 -14.44 10.76
C GLN A 307 19.58 -13.81 10.21
N GLY A 308 19.71 -12.47 10.28
CA GLY A 308 20.84 -11.75 9.71
C GLY A 308 20.98 -11.95 8.20
N ARG A 309 19.88 -12.29 7.50
CA ARG A 309 19.90 -12.60 6.07
C ARG A 309 20.38 -11.37 5.30
N GLN A 310 21.52 -11.49 4.62
CA GLN A 310 22.03 -10.44 3.75
C GLN A 310 21.27 -10.42 2.43
N VAL A 311 20.26 -9.56 2.33
CA VAL A 311 19.48 -9.35 1.12
C VAL A 311 20.02 -8.11 0.40
N ARG A 312 20.47 -8.27 -0.85
CA ARG A 312 20.95 -7.14 -1.65
C ARG A 312 19.80 -6.15 -1.89
N PHE A 313 20.06 -4.86 -1.67
CA PHE A 313 19.05 -3.85 -1.89
C PHE A 313 18.77 -3.69 -3.39
N SER A 314 17.49 -3.75 -3.78
CA SER A 314 17.07 -3.53 -5.16
C SER A 314 15.63 -3.03 -5.19
N ARG A 315 15.43 -1.83 -5.74
CA ARG A 315 14.09 -1.26 -5.98
C ARG A 315 13.30 -2.03 -7.04
N ASN A 316 13.93 -2.95 -7.77
CA ASN A 316 13.26 -3.86 -8.70
C ASN A 316 12.63 -5.06 -7.97
N ASN A 317 13.03 -5.33 -6.72
CA ASN A 317 12.39 -6.37 -5.90
C ASN A 317 11.15 -5.77 -5.21
N PRO A 318 9.96 -6.36 -5.43
CA PRO A 318 8.76 -5.71 -4.95
C PRO A 318 8.62 -5.59 -3.43
N LEU A 319 9.14 -6.58 -2.70
CA LEU A 319 9.08 -6.60 -1.25
C LEU A 319 10.07 -5.58 -0.64
N ILE A 320 11.27 -5.46 -1.22
CA ILE A 320 12.28 -4.48 -0.78
C ILE A 320 11.75 -3.07 -1.01
N SER A 321 11.22 -2.77 -2.20
CA SER A 321 10.66 -1.46 -2.48
C SER A 321 9.46 -1.16 -1.57
N GLN A 322 8.61 -2.14 -1.28
CA GLN A 322 7.52 -1.96 -0.31
C GLN A 322 8.05 -1.65 1.10
N LEU A 323 9.08 -2.35 1.57
CA LEU A 323 9.72 -2.08 2.87
C LEU A 323 10.39 -0.70 2.92
N GLU A 324 11.03 -0.27 1.83
CA GLU A 324 11.60 1.08 1.68
C GLU A 324 10.50 2.14 1.78
N MET A 325 9.36 1.93 1.10
CA MET A 325 8.23 2.86 1.11
C MET A 325 7.50 2.89 2.47
N ILE A 326 7.41 1.76 3.18
CA ILE A 326 6.96 1.75 4.58
C ILE A 326 7.92 2.58 5.45
N GLY A 327 9.20 2.61 5.08
CA GLY A 327 10.25 3.39 5.75
C GLY A 327 11.05 2.60 6.76
N VAL A 328 10.95 1.27 6.77
CA VAL A 328 11.60 0.43 7.79
C VAL A 328 13.00 0.00 7.41
N ILE A 329 13.33 0.01 6.11
CA ILE A 329 14.66 -0.31 5.62
C ILE A 329 15.30 0.87 4.87
N ARG A 330 16.61 0.79 4.70
CA ARG A 330 17.43 1.67 3.86
C ARG A 330 18.40 0.88 2.99
N GLU A 331 18.96 1.56 2.00
CA GLU A 331 20.03 1.07 1.14
C GLU A 331 21.41 1.34 1.79
N ASP A 332 22.20 0.28 1.95
CA ASP A 332 23.63 0.35 2.29
C ASP A 332 24.38 -0.80 1.58
N GLY A 333 24.15 -0.91 0.27
CA GLY A 333 24.46 -2.10 -0.56
C GLY A 333 23.53 -3.29 -0.30
N TYR A 334 23.22 -3.55 0.97
CA TYR A 334 22.24 -4.53 1.43
C TYR A 334 21.09 -3.84 2.17
N CYS A 335 19.97 -4.54 2.32
CA CYS A 335 18.85 -4.09 3.13
C CYS A 335 19.26 -4.04 4.60
N GLN A 336 19.15 -2.88 5.23
CA GLN A 336 19.33 -2.70 6.66
C GLN A 336 18.13 -2.01 7.27
N VAL A 337 17.88 -2.23 8.57
CA VAL A 337 16.89 -1.44 9.31
C VAL A 337 17.30 0.03 9.25
N ARG A 338 16.33 0.90 9.01
CA ARG A 338 16.61 2.30 8.69
C ARG A 338 17.32 3.05 9.80
N ASN A 339 17.00 2.76 11.06
CA ASN A 339 17.59 3.42 12.24
C ASN A 339 17.43 2.55 13.49
N SER A 340 18.17 2.89 14.56
CA SER A 340 18.21 2.10 15.79
C SER A 340 16.88 2.13 16.55
N ILE A 341 16.13 3.24 16.49
CA ILE A 341 14.80 3.33 17.11
C ILE A 341 13.86 2.30 16.49
N TYR A 342 13.86 2.17 15.16
CA TYR A 342 13.05 1.17 14.47
C TYR A 342 13.49 -0.26 14.79
N GLU A 343 14.80 -0.50 14.90
CA GLU A 343 15.33 -1.82 15.28
C GLU A 343 14.82 -2.25 16.67
N GLN A 344 14.90 -1.36 17.66
CA GLN A 344 14.42 -1.60 19.03
C GLN A 344 12.91 -1.89 19.12
N VAL A 345 12.12 -1.36 18.18
CA VAL A 345 10.67 -1.62 18.10
C VAL A 345 10.38 -2.90 17.33
N LEU A 346 11.04 -3.09 16.19
CA LEU A 346 10.72 -4.15 15.23
C LEU A 346 11.23 -5.50 15.71
N GLU A 347 12.38 -5.56 16.38
CA GLU A 347 12.95 -6.83 16.83
C GLU A 347 12.02 -7.56 17.82
N PRO A 348 11.57 -6.95 18.95
CA PRO A 348 10.60 -7.59 19.84
C PRO A 348 9.26 -7.87 19.17
N TYR A 349 8.78 -6.95 18.34
CA TYR A 349 7.52 -7.10 17.60
C TYR A 349 7.54 -8.32 16.67
N LEU A 350 8.63 -8.52 15.93
CA LEU A 350 8.76 -9.64 15.01
C LEU A 350 9.00 -10.96 15.73
N ARG A 351 9.61 -10.95 16.93
CA ARG A 351 9.82 -12.15 17.77
C ARG A 351 8.49 -12.69 18.30
N LEU A 352 7.65 -11.84 18.90
CA LEU A 352 6.40 -12.30 19.52
C LEU A 352 5.31 -12.73 18.51
N THR A 353 5.47 -12.38 17.23
CA THR A 353 4.59 -12.84 16.14
C THR A 353 4.89 -14.26 15.65
N THR A 354 5.70 -15.05 16.38
CA THR A 354 5.96 -16.47 16.13
C THR A 354 5.08 -17.42 16.95
N GLU A 355 4.35 -16.94 17.98
CA GLU A 355 3.51 -17.78 18.83
C GLU A 355 2.02 -17.72 18.43
N PRO A 356 1.30 -18.87 18.43
CA PRO A 356 -0.14 -18.94 18.17
C PRO A 356 -1.05 -18.14 19.13
N GLU A 357 -0.51 -17.45 20.13
CA GLU A 357 -1.28 -16.77 21.18
C GLU A 357 -1.88 -15.41 20.78
N LEU A 358 -1.38 -14.77 19.72
CA LEU A 358 -1.87 -13.47 19.24
C LEU A 358 -3.29 -13.53 18.64
N GLU A 359 -3.80 -14.71 18.28
CA GLU A 359 -5.17 -14.86 17.77
C GLU A 359 -6.25 -14.66 18.86
N ARG A 360 -5.91 -14.69 20.15
CA ARG A 360 -6.87 -14.54 21.27
C ARG A 360 -7.02 -13.11 21.80
N ARG A 361 -6.10 -12.21 21.50
CA ARG A 361 -6.11 -10.82 22.04
C ARG A 361 -5.96 -9.85 20.90
N GLY A 362 -7.08 -9.28 20.44
CA GLY A 362 -7.10 -8.29 19.37
C GLY A 362 -6.09 -7.14 19.57
N VAL A 363 -5.58 -6.64 18.44
CA VAL A 363 -4.42 -5.73 18.25
C VAL A 363 -4.31 -4.57 19.25
N MET A 364 -5.43 -3.96 19.67
CA MET A 364 -5.41 -2.80 20.58
C MET A 364 -5.19 -3.17 22.06
N GLY A 365 -5.54 -4.39 22.48
CA GLY A 365 -5.28 -4.88 23.83
C GLY A 365 -3.82 -5.23 24.04
N THR A 366 -3.16 -5.70 22.98
CA THR A 366 -1.76 -6.07 22.98
C THR A 366 -0.90 -4.82 23.14
N ILE A 367 -1.08 -3.76 22.31
CA ILE A 367 -0.29 -2.50 22.36
C ILE A 367 -0.15 -1.93 23.79
N ARG A 368 -1.21 -1.94 24.61
CA ARG A 368 -1.15 -1.47 26.01
C ARG A 368 -0.34 -2.37 26.97
N HIS A 369 -0.15 -3.64 26.62
CA HIS A 369 0.63 -4.60 27.41
C HIS A 369 2.14 -4.46 27.14
N TRP A 370 2.56 -4.17 25.90
CA TRP A 370 3.98 -3.97 25.53
C TRP A 370 4.65 -2.78 26.23
N LEU A 371 3.84 -1.84 26.75
CA LEU A 371 4.28 -0.56 27.29
C LEU A 371 4.44 -0.55 28.81
N ARG A 372 4.36 -1.72 29.46
CA ARG A 372 4.64 -1.84 30.90
C ARG A 372 6.11 -2.22 31.11
N PRO A 373 6.81 -1.59 32.07
CA PRO A 373 8.15 -2.02 32.42
C PRO A 373 8.09 -3.45 32.96
N THR A 374 8.82 -4.36 32.32
CA THR A 374 8.93 -5.75 32.76
C THR A 374 10.01 -5.83 33.83
N THR A 375 9.62 -6.16 35.07
CA THR A 375 10.57 -6.62 36.09
C THR A 375 11.16 -7.95 35.64
N VAL A 376 12.48 -7.99 35.55
CA VAL A 376 13.28 -9.16 35.15
C VAL A 376 13.08 -10.31 36.13
N THR A 377 12.67 -11.47 35.63
CA THR A 377 13.00 -12.77 36.21
C THR A 377 13.54 -13.65 35.10
N GLU A 378 14.75 -14.17 35.32
CA GLU A 378 15.55 -14.98 34.40
C GLU A 378 14.80 -16.23 33.91
N PRO A 379 14.96 -16.65 32.63
CA PRO A 379 14.53 -17.97 32.18
C PRO A 379 15.67 -19.01 32.25
N GLU A 380 15.34 -20.19 32.76
CA GLU A 380 16.16 -21.40 32.72
C GLU A 380 16.38 -21.90 31.28
N LEU A 381 17.60 -22.37 31.00
CA LEU A 381 18.03 -22.95 29.71
C LEU A 381 17.51 -24.39 29.52
N PRO A 382 17.05 -24.79 28.32
CA PRO A 382 16.98 -26.20 27.94
C PRO A 382 18.28 -26.68 27.26
N SER A 383 18.60 -27.94 27.53
CA SER A 383 19.76 -28.72 27.06
C SER A 383 19.75 -29.04 25.55
N PRO A 384 20.92 -29.32 24.94
CA PRO A 384 21.04 -29.55 23.50
C PRO A 384 20.99 -31.04 23.16
N GLU A 385 20.26 -31.42 22.11
CA GLU A 385 20.55 -32.59 21.25
C GLU A 385 19.54 -32.65 20.09
N GLY A 386 20.02 -32.71 18.84
CA GLY A 386 19.17 -32.89 17.66
C GLY A 386 19.73 -32.38 16.33
N GLU A 387 20.80 -33.02 15.87
CA GLU A 387 21.37 -33.13 14.51
C GLU A 387 20.89 -32.20 13.36
N ILE A 388 21.88 -31.51 12.79
CA ILE A 388 21.85 -30.81 11.50
C ILE A 388 21.83 -31.84 10.35
N ARG A 389 20.90 -31.70 9.41
CA ARG A 389 21.05 -32.23 8.04
C ARG A 389 20.82 -31.12 7.02
N GLU A 390 21.90 -30.78 6.32
CA GLU A 390 21.87 -30.01 5.07
C GLU A 390 21.36 -30.89 3.92
N THR A 391 20.36 -30.40 3.18
CA THR A 391 20.13 -30.65 1.74
C THR A 391 19.28 -29.48 1.25
N ALA A 392 19.82 -28.53 0.47
CA ALA A 392 20.05 -28.55 -0.97
C ALA A 392 18.97 -27.73 -1.71
N ASN A 393 19.44 -26.77 -2.52
CA ASN A 393 18.74 -25.92 -3.48
C ASN A 393 17.29 -26.30 -3.85
N GLU A 394 16.35 -25.38 -3.63
CA GLU A 394 15.12 -25.30 -4.41
C GLU A 394 14.91 -23.87 -4.91
N GLU A 395 14.76 -23.77 -6.24
CA GLU A 395 14.43 -22.56 -6.98
C GLU A 395 13.10 -21.96 -6.49
N LEU A 396 13.08 -20.63 -6.31
CA LEU A 396 11.87 -19.86 -6.00
C LEU A 396 10.89 -19.93 -7.17
N ILE A 397 9.94 -20.86 -7.11
CA ILE A 397 8.70 -20.80 -7.86
C ILE A 397 7.76 -19.88 -7.07
N LEU A 398 7.48 -18.70 -7.62
CA LEU A 398 6.44 -17.79 -7.10
C LEU A 398 5.08 -18.43 -7.37
N GLU A 399 4.55 -19.20 -6.42
CA GLU A 399 3.17 -19.66 -6.48
C GLU A 399 2.24 -18.44 -6.29
N GLU A 400 1.47 -18.09 -7.33
CA GLU A 400 0.44 -17.06 -7.28
C GLU A 400 -0.69 -17.52 -6.34
N GLU A 401 -0.59 -17.23 -5.05
CA GLU A 401 -1.61 -17.61 -4.07
C GLU A 401 -2.92 -16.83 -4.30
N MET A 402 -4.02 -17.57 -4.51
CA MET A 402 -5.36 -17.00 -4.62
C MET A 402 -5.79 -16.31 -3.33
N ARG A 403 -6.26 -15.07 -3.45
CA ARG A 403 -6.70 -14.24 -2.31
C ARG A 403 -8.21 -14.27 -2.16
N CYS A 404 -8.69 -14.11 -0.92
CA CYS A 404 -10.10 -13.96 -0.63
C CYS A 404 -10.66 -12.74 -1.38
N PHE A 405 -11.59 -12.96 -2.31
CA PHE A 405 -12.22 -11.90 -3.11
C PHE A 405 -13.03 -10.87 -2.30
N LYS A 406 -13.30 -11.14 -1.01
CA LYS A 406 -13.99 -10.19 -0.11
C LYS A 406 -13.04 -9.35 0.74
N THR A 407 -11.94 -9.94 1.20
CA THR A 407 -11.07 -9.30 2.20
C THR A 407 -9.66 -9.02 1.67
N GLY A 408 -9.31 -9.53 0.49
CA GLY A 408 -7.96 -9.50 -0.08
C GLY A 408 -6.95 -10.37 0.69
N SER A 409 -7.40 -11.10 1.71
CA SER A 409 -6.56 -11.95 2.56
C SER A 409 -6.00 -13.13 1.77
N PRO A 410 -4.71 -13.47 1.88
CA PRO A 410 -4.14 -14.66 1.24
C PRO A 410 -4.64 -15.97 1.87
N VAL A 411 -5.23 -15.91 3.07
CA VAL A 411 -5.82 -17.07 3.76
C VAL A 411 -7.27 -16.76 4.11
N CYS A 412 -8.17 -17.74 3.97
CA CYS A 412 -9.56 -17.58 4.37
C CYS A 412 -9.65 -17.38 5.89
N PRO A 413 -10.21 -16.26 6.40
CA PRO A 413 -10.30 -16.00 7.85
C PRO A 413 -11.13 -17.03 8.63
N LYS A 414 -11.97 -17.81 7.93
CA LYS A 414 -12.74 -18.90 8.52
C LYS A 414 -11.94 -20.17 8.74
N ASN A 415 -10.74 -20.26 8.13
CA ASN A 415 -9.86 -21.42 8.16
C ASN A 415 -10.63 -22.76 7.97
N PRO A 416 -11.35 -22.93 6.84
CA PRO A 416 -12.16 -24.11 6.60
C PRO A 416 -11.29 -25.37 6.63
N VAL A 417 -11.68 -26.33 7.47
CA VAL A 417 -11.02 -27.63 7.54
C VAL A 417 -11.40 -28.46 6.31
N LEU A 418 -10.40 -28.95 5.59
CA LEU A 418 -10.61 -29.80 4.42
C LEU A 418 -11.14 -31.18 4.84
N ASP A 419 -12.31 -31.53 4.32
CA ASP A 419 -12.80 -32.91 4.30
C ASP A 419 -12.58 -33.50 2.88
N PRO A 420 -11.66 -34.46 2.71
CA PRO A 420 -11.35 -35.06 1.42
C PRO A 420 -12.49 -35.92 0.84
N HIS A 421 -13.48 -36.32 1.66
CA HIS A 421 -14.64 -37.10 1.23
C HIS A 421 -15.86 -36.25 0.86
N GLN A 422 -15.84 -34.97 1.22
CA GLN A 422 -16.88 -34.01 0.87
C GLN A 422 -16.71 -33.50 -0.57
N VAL A 423 -17.82 -33.38 -1.31
CA VAL A 423 -17.84 -32.87 -2.68
C VAL A 423 -18.77 -31.68 -2.80
N PHE A 424 -18.23 -30.51 -3.17
CA PHE A 424 -19.00 -29.30 -3.39
C PHE A 424 -19.86 -29.45 -4.65
N ILE A 425 -21.16 -29.14 -4.56
CA ILE A 425 -22.08 -29.22 -5.69
C ILE A 425 -22.61 -27.82 -6.04
N GLY A 426 -22.18 -27.32 -7.20
CA GLY A 426 -22.70 -26.10 -7.82
C GLY A 426 -23.69 -26.47 -8.92
N MET A 427 -24.96 -26.08 -8.80
CA MET A 427 -25.97 -26.42 -9.81
C MET A 427 -27.12 -25.40 -9.84
N PRO A 428 -27.82 -25.25 -10.99
CA PRO A 428 -28.98 -24.38 -11.07
C PRO A 428 -30.15 -24.91 -10.21
N PHE A 429 -30.78 -24.03 -9.44
CA PHE A 429 -31.97 -24.35 -8.62
C PHE A 429 -33.24 -24.36 -9.47
N ARG A 430 -33.35 -25.27 -10.44
CA ARG A 430 -34.57 -25.49 -11.23
C ARG A 430 -35.09 -26.92 -11.02
N PRO A 431 -36.42 -27.13 -10.95
CA PRO A 431 -37.01 -28.45 -10.77
C PRO A 431 -36.47 -29.50 -11.74
N GLU A 432 -36.24 -29.09 -12.99
CA GLU A 432 -35.74 -29.92 -14.10
C GLU A 432 -34.38 -30.60 -13.82
N PHE A 433 -33.55 -30.05 -12.94
CA PHE A 433 -32.24 -30.65 -12.60
C PHE A 433 -32.25 -31.44 -11.30
N THR A 434 -33.39 -31.48 -10.59
CA THR A 434 -33.52 -32.20 -9.31
C THR A 434 -33.19 -33.68 -9.45
N ASP A 435 -33.62 -34.30 -10.56
CA ASP A 435 -33.40 -35.72 -10.80
C ASP A 435 -31.93 -36.03 -11.11
N SER A 436 -31.24 -35.14 -11.82
CA SER A 436 -29.80 -35.28 -12.09
C SER A 436 -28.99 -35.23 -10.79
N TYR A 437 -29.43 -34.43 -9.82
CA TYR A 437 -28.83 -34.40 -8.50
C TYR A 437 -29.18 -35.64 -7.67
N LYS A 438 -30.47 -35.88 -7.42
CA LYS A 438 -30.95 -36.92 -6.49
C LYS A 438 -30.66 -38.34 -6.97
N TYR A 439 -30.77 -38.60 -8.27
CA TYR A 439 -30.64 -39.95 -8.84
C TYR A 439 -29.34 -40.14 -9.65
N GLY A 440 -28.67 -39.05 -10.00
CA GLY A 440 -27.38 -39.08 -10.72
C GLY A 440 -26.19 -38.85 -9.78
N ILE A 441 -26.04 -37.61 -9.31
CA ILE A 441 -24.88 -37.15 -8.54
C ILE A 441 -24.80 -37.83 -7.17
N VAL A 442 -25.86 -37.77 -6.37
CA VAL A 442 -25.83 -38.30 -4.99
C VAL A 442 -25.49 -39.80 -4.95
N PRO A 443 -26.17 -40.69 -5.71
CA PRO A 443 -25.85 -42.11 -5.69
C PRO A 443 -24.47 -42.43 -6.29
N ALA A 444 -23.97 -41.60 -7.22
CA ALA A 444 -22.62 -41.78 -7.76
C ALA A 444 -21.54 -41.53 -6.71
N LEU A 445 -21.70 -40.47 -5.90
CA LEU A 445 -20.80 -40.14 -4.81
C LEU A 445 -20.83 -41.21 -3.72
N GLU A 446 -22.02 -41.64 -3.31
CA GLU A 446 -22.20 -42.70 -2.31
C GLU A 446 -21.52 -44.02 -2.74
N ALA A 447 -21.63 -44.39 -4.02
CA ALA A 447 -21.02 -45.59 -4.58
C ALA A 447 -19.47 -45.59 -4.58
N VAL A 448 -18.84 -44.44 -4.32
CA VAL A 448 -17.38 -44.29 -4.21
C VAL A 448 -16.94 -43.79 -2.84
N GLY A 449 -17.84 -43.75 -1.85
CA GLY A 449 -17.53 -43.33 -0.48
C GLY A 449 -17.32 -41.81 -0.32
N LEU A 450 -17.95 -41.02 -1.18
CA LEU A 450 -17.97 -39.55 -1.12
C LEU A 450 -19.39 -39.07 -0.79
N TYR A 451 -19.54 -37.83 -0.34
CA TYR A 451 -20.85 -37.26 -0.03
C TYR A 451 -20.99 -35.80 -0.49
N PRO A 452 -22.20 -35.37 -0.88
CA PRO A 452 -22.44 -34.04 -1.45
C PRO A 452 -22.51 -32.95 -0.38
N TRP A 453 -22.06 -31.74 -0.74
CA TRP A 453 -22.29 -30.52 0.01
C TRP A 453 -22.88 -29.44 -0.89
N ARG A 454 -23.98 -28.82 -0.45
CA ARG A 454 -24.63 -27.70 -1.16
C ARG A 454 -24.86 -26.52 -0.24
N ALA A 455 -24.57 -25.32 -0.74
CA ALA A 455 -24.80 -24.09 0.00
C ALA A 455 -26.29 -23.87 0.35
N ALA A 456 -27.23 -24.40 -0.45
CA ALA A 456 -28.67 -24.27 -0.20
C ALA A 456 -29.22 -25.20 0.91
N ASP A 457 -28.49 -26.25 1.28
CA ASP A 457 -29.00 -27.24 2.25
C ASP A 457 -28.76 -26.81 3.72
N SER A 458 -28.15 -25.65 3.94
CA SER A 458 -27.92 -25.08 5.27
C SER A 458 -28.43 -23.63 5.33
N ILE A 459 -29.02 -23.21 6.44
CA ILE A 459 -29.40 -21.82 6.68
C ILE A 459 -28.29 -21.18 7.53
N SER A 460 -27.75 -20.04 7.10
CA SER A 460 -26.76 -19.29 7.87
C SER A 460 -27.01 -17.78 7.77
N ASN A 461 -26.51 -17.03 8.74
CA ASN A 461 -26.52 -15.57 8.77
C ASN A 461 -25.26 -14.95 8.13
N ILE A 462 -24.49 -15.75 7.40
CA ILE A 462 -23.25 -15.34 6.76
C ILE A 462 -23.54 -15.02 5.30
N ASP A 463 -22.78 -14.07 4.74
CA ASP A 463 -22.82 -13.78 3.32
C ASP A 463 -22.70 -15.06 2.46
N VAL A 464 -23.60 -15.21 1.49
CA VAL A 464 -23.75 -16.40 0.66
C VAL A 464 -22.48 -16.73 -0.12
N MET A 465 -21.76 -15.72 -0.65
CA MET A 465 -20.52 -15.95 -1.40
C MET A 465 -19.38 -16.38 -0.47
N CYS A 466 -19.35 -15.87 0.77
CA CYS A 466 -18.40 -16.33 1.78
C CYS A 466 -18.67 -17.80 2.16
N LYS A 467 -19.94 -18.18 2.26
CA LYS A 467 -20.36 -19.56 2.52
C LYS A 467 -20.02 -20.52 1.38
N VAL A 468 -20.25 -20.11 0.14
CA VAL A 468 -19.87 -20.88 -1.05
C VAL A 468 -18.36 -21.09 -1.10
N CYS A 469 -17.57 -20.03 -0.89
CA CYS A 469 -16.12 -20.11 -0.85
C CYS A 469 -15.59 -21.03 0.26
N GLU A 470 -16.21 -20.98 1.44
CA GLU A 470 -15.92 -21.89 2.55
C GLU A 470 -16.22 -23.34 2.18
N GLY A 471 -17.39 -23.62 1.60
CA GLY A 471 -17.79 -24.96 1.18
C GLY A 471 -16.90 -25.55 0.08
N ILE A 472 -16.43 -24.72 -0.86
CA ILE A 472 -15.45 -25.17 -1.87
C ILE A 472 -14.14 -25.51 -1.18
N GLN A 473 -13.61 -24.63 -0.33
CA GLN A 473 -12.35 -24.87 0.37
C GLN A 473 -12.39 -26.11 1.25
N SER A 474 -13.50 -26.35 1.96
CA SER A 474 -13.69 -27.52 2.84
C SER A 474 -13.95 -28.82 2.10
N SER A 475 -14.21 -28.81 0.79
CA SER A 475 -14.48 -30.02 0.00
C SER A 475 -13.22 -30.55 -0.69
N GLY A 476 -13.06 -31.87 -0.83
CA GLY A 476 -11.99 -32.48 -1.62
C GLY A 476 -12.17 -32.28 -3.12
N TYR A 477 -13.41 -32.28 -3.59
CA TYR A 477 -13.76 -32.19 -5.01
C TYR A 477 -14.90 -31.20 -5.24
N ALA A 478 -15.12 -30.80 -6.50
CA ALA A 478 -16.28 -30.03 -6.93
C ALA A 478 -16.97 -30.65 -8.15
N ILE A 479 -18.30 -30.65 -8.17
CA ILE A 479 -19.12 -30.97 -9.35
C ILE A 479 -19.94 -29.72 -9.69
N ILE A 480 -19.75 -29.19 -10.90
CA ILE A 480 -20.44 -27.99 -11.37
C ILE A 480 -21.33 -28.34 -12.56
N ASN A 481 -22.64 -28.14 -12.42
CA ASN A 481 -23.62 -28.37 -13.47
C ASN A 481 -23.87 -27.09 -14.28
N ILE A 482 -23.42 -27.06 -15.54
CA ILE A 482 -23.52 -25.88 -16.42
C ILE A 482 -24.70 -25.95 -17.41
N SER A 483 -25.73 -26.75 -17.10
CA SER A 483 -26.88 -26.99 -18.00
C SER A 483 -27.82 -25.79 -18.16
N ASP A 484 -27.58 -24.70 -17.45
CA ASP A 484 -28.32 -23.44 -17.56
C ASP A 484 -27.35 -22.26 -17.43
N TRP A 485 -27.71 -21.11 -18.00
CA TRP A 485 -26.91 -19.89 -17.89
C TRP A 485 -27.16 -19.21 -16.54
N ASN A 486 -26.71 -19.85 -15.47
CA ASN A 486 -26.83 -19.35 -14.11
C ASN A 486 -25.52 -18.65 -13.69
N PRO A 487 -25.51 -17.31 -13.54
CA PRO A 487 -24.30 -16.55 -13.21
C PRO A 487 -23.64 -17.01 -11.90
N ASN A 488 -24.41 -17.46 -10.91
CA ASN A 488 -23.86 -17.94 -9.64
C ASN A 488 -23.08 -19.24 -9.82
N VAL A 489 -23.57 -20.14 -10.68
CA VAL A 489 -22.89 -21.42 -10.96
C VAL A 489 -21.61 -21.19 -11.78
N LEU A 490 -21.60 -20.21 -12.68
CA LEU A 490 -20.40 -19.80 -13.41
C LEU A 490 -19.35 -19.18 -12.48
N PHE A 491 -19.80 -18.38 -11.50
CA PHE A 491 -18.93 -17.84 -10.48
C PHE A 491 -18.35 -18.94 -9.58
N GLU A 492 -19.17 -19.91 -9.16
CA GLU A 492 -18.74 -21.10 -8.40
C GLU A 492 -17.68 -21.91 -9.15
N LEU A 493 -17.86 -22.09 -10.47
CA LEU A 493 -16.87 -22.75 -11.33
C LEU A 493 -15.53 -22.00 -11.37
N GLY A 494 -15.57 -20.70 -11.61
CA GLY A 494 -14.37 -19.86 -11.61
C GLY A 494 -13.65 -19.87 -10.26
N LEU A 495 -14.41 -19.83 -9.17
CA LEU A 495 -13.87 -19.88 -7.81
C LEU A 495 -13.26 -21.25 -7.49
N ALA A 496 -13.87 -22.35 -7.93
CA ALA A 496 -13.32 -23.68 -7.77
C ALA A 496 -11.99 -23.85 -8.52
N TYR A 497 -11.89 -23.33 -9.76
CA TYR A 497 -10.62 -23.34 -10.49
C TYR A 497 -9.55 -22.48 -9.85
N GLY A 498 -9.92 -21.27 -9.42
CA GLY A 498 -8.97 -20.40 -8.73
C GLY A 498 -8.44 -21.06 -7.45
N LEU A 499 -9.28 -21.77 -6.70
CA LEU A 499 -8.85 -22.50 -5.48
C LEU A 499 -8.15 -23.83 -5.79
N SER A 500 -7.77 -24.05 -7.05
CA SER A 500 -7.13 -25.29 -7.54
C SER A 500 -7.90 -26.55 -7.16
N LYS A 501 -9.23 -26.45 -7.05
CA LYS A 501 -10.08 -27.57 -6.67
C LYS A 501 -10.24 -28.53 -7.84
N VAL A 502 -10.13 -29.83 -7.57
CA VAL A 502 -10.42 -30.87 -8.57
C VAL A 502 -11.91 -30.79 -8.93
N THR A 503 -12.18 -30.26 -10.12
CA THR A 503 -13.53 -29.87 -10.54
C THR A 503 -13.98 -30.69 -11.75
N VAL A 504 -15.19 -31.25 -11.65
CA VAL A 504 -15.88 -31.95 -12.74
C VAL A 504 -17.02 -31.10 -13.23
N ILE A 505 -17.02 -30.80 -14.52
CA ILE A 505 -18.15 -30.11 -15.16
C ILE A 505 -19.12 -31.16 -15.70
N VAL A 506 -20.42 -30.98 -15.44
CA VAL A 506 -21.49 -31.82 -15.99
C VAL A 506 -22.49 -30.97 -16.75
N LYS A 507 -23.05 -31.53 -17.82
CA LYS A 507 -23.96 -30.81 -18.72
C LYS A 507 -25.01 -31.75 -19.30
N ASP A 508 -26.28 -31.36 -19.18
CA ASP A 508 -27.40 -32.03 -19.84
C ASP A 508 -27.29 -31.83 -21.35
N LYS A 509 -27.37 -32.91 -22.12
CA LYS A 509 -27.29 -32.92 -23.58
C LYS A 509 -28.30 -32.00 -24.26
N ARG A 510 -29.45 -31.74 -23.63
CA ARG A 510 -30.51 -30.86 -24.16
C ARG A 510 -30.22 -29.37 -23.96
N SER A 511 -29.27 -29.04 -23.09
CA SER A 511 -28.90 -27.65 -22.79
C SER A 511 -27.92 -27.07 -23.82
N LYS A 512 -27.90 -25.75 -23.97
CA LYS A 512 -26.84 -25.06 -24.73
C LYS A 512 -25.69 -24.70 -23.78
N VAL A 513 -24.45 -24.95 -24.21
CA VAL A 513 -23.27 -24.51 -23.41
C VAL A 513 -23.20 -22.98 -23.50
N PRO A 514 -22.95 -22.26 -22.40
CA PRO A 514 -22.53 -20.86 -22.46
C PRO A 514 -21.35 -20.72 -23.44
N THR A 515 -21.35 -19.71 -24.31
CA THR A 515 -20.30 -19.52 -25.33
C THR A 515 -18.89 -19.49 -24.73
N ASP A 516 -18.76 -19.00 -23.51
CA ASP A 516 -17.51 -18.86 -22.76
C ASP A 516 -16.93 -20.21 -22.26
N LEU A 517 -17.71 -21.29 -22.28
CA LEU A 517 -17.31 -22.62 -21.77
C LEU A 517 -17.17 -23.68 -22.88
N VAL A 518 -17.29 -23.30 -24.15
CA VAL A 518 -17.25 -24.24 -25.30
C VAL A 518 -15.93 -25.02 -25.40
N GLY A 519 -14.82 -24.46 -24.89
CA GLY A 519 -13.50 -25.09 -24.90
C GLY A 519 -13.20 -26.00 -23.70
N MET A 520 -14.10 -26.13 -22.73
CA MET A 520 -13.87 -26.94 -21.53
C MET A 520 -14.41 -28.36 -21.71
N GLU A 521 -13.68 -29.35 -21.20
CA GLU A 521 -14.16 -30.73 -21.15
C GLU A 521 -15.23 -30.88 -20.06
N TYR A 522 -16.35 -31.50 -20.42
CA TYR A 522 -17.46 -31.76 -19.51
C TYR A 522 -18.07 -33.14 -19.77
N ILE A 523 -18.65 -33.72 -18.71
CA ILE A 523 -19.45 -34.93 -18.80
C ILE A 523 -20.82 -34.54 -19.32
N GLU A 524 -21.07 -34.80 -20.60
CA GLU A 524 -22.41 -34.69 -21.18
C GLU A 524 -23.26 -35.90 -20.78
N TYR A 525 -24.52 -35.68 -20.38
CA TYR A 525 -25.46 -36.74 -19.98
C TYR A 525 -26.86 -36.52 -20.56
N SER A 526 -27.58 -37.62 -20.83
CA SER A 526 -28.96 -37.62 -21.34
C SER A 526 -29.98 -38.13 -20.31
N SER A 527 -29.51 -38.77 -19.23
CA SER A 527 -30.31 -39.29 -18.12
C SER A 527 -29.51 -39.30 -16.82
N SER A 528 -30.19 -39.39 -15.66
CA SER A 528 -29.54 -39.50 -14.35
C SER A 528 -28.71 -40.78 -14.20
N ASP A 529 -29.13 -41.90 -14.81
CA ASP A 529 -28.37 -43.16 -14.78
C ASP A 529 -27.05 -43.04 -15.56
N GLU A 530 -27.08 -42.42 -16.74
CA GLU A 530 -25.88 -42.17 -17.55
C GLU A 530 -24.90 -41.25 -16.79
N LEU A 531 -25.42 -40.19 -16.17
CA LEU A 531 -24.63 -39.28 -15.34
C LEU A 531 -23.98 -40.03 -14.17
N ARG A 532 -24.75 -40.89 -13.48
CA ARG A 532 -24.27 -41.69 -12.36
C ARG A 532 -23.09 -42.57 -12.76
N GLU A 533 -23.23 -43.34 -13.85
CA GLU A 533 -22.18 -44.25 -14.31
C GLU A 533 -20.89 -43.51 -14.70
N LYS A 534 -21.02 -42.38 -15.42
CA LYS A 534 -19.87 -41.56 -15.82
C LYS A 534 -19.16 -40.95 -14.62
N LEU A 535 -19.90 -40.46 -13.62
CA LEU A 535 -19.32 -39.91 -12.39
C LEU A 535 -18.61 -40.99 -11.55
N ILE A 536 -19.21 -42.19 -11.39
CA ILE A 536 -18.55 -43.31 -10.71
C ILE A 536 -17.23 -43.65 -11.40
N LYS A 537 -17.23 -43.73 -12.73
CA LYS A 537 -16.02 -44.00 -13.52
C LYS A 537 -14.97 -42.92 -13.32
N PHE A 538 -15.38 -41.65 -13.36
CA PHE A 538 -14.50 -40.51 -13.13
C PHE A 538 -13.84 -40.56 -11.74
N PHE A 539 -14.62 -40.66 -10.66
CA PHE A 539 -14.08 -40.63 -9.31
C PHE A 539 -13.24 -41.87 -8.99
N ARG A 540 -13.62 -43.06 -9.47
CA ARG A 540 -12.75 -44.26 -9.35
C ARG A 540 -11.42 -44.10 -10.08
N TRP A 541 -11.39 -43.42 -11.21
CA TRP A 541 -10.13 -43.12 -11.89
C TRP A 541 -9.32 -42.08 -11.10
N LYS A 542 -9.97 -40.99 -10.66
CA LYS A 542 -9.31 -39.88 -9.99
C LYS A 542 -8.74 -40.24 -8.62
N MET A 543 -9.44 -41.06 -7.84
CA MET A 543 -8.99 -41.54 -6.51
C MET A 543 -7.87 -42.59 -6.60
N ARG A 544 -7.52 -43.08 -7.80
CA ARG A 544 -6.41 -44.01 -8.02
C ARG A 544 -5.12 -43.31 -8.48
N GLN A 545 -5.19 -42.03 -8.83
CA GLN A 545 -4.03 -41.17 -9.07
C GLN A 545 -3.67 -40.43 -7.79
#